data_AF-A0A7X5DF29-F1
#
_entry.id   AF-A0A7X5DF29-F1
#
_cell.length_a   1.000
_cell.length_b   1.000
_cell.length_c   1.000
_cell.angle_alpha   90.00
_cell.angle_beta   90.00
_cell.angle_gamma   90.00
#
_symmetry.space_group_name_H-M   'P 1'
#
loop_
_entity.id
_entity.type
_entity.pdbx_description
1 polymer ?
#
loop_
_entity_poly.entity_id
_entity_poly.type
_entity_poly.pdbx_seq_one_letter_code
_entity_poly.pdbx_strand_id
1 'polypeptide(L)'
;MFEQDYLMRIIAQLLGGIRRSMERAAGEEDPDGAARMLDMAIGDATDLDGEALLSLAPESMATILQVSGVDPHLTEHIARSLLLSSRYYGEAGNSEMADLRSSQARALAEAYGHELSGDAVGDEELEAFLEEAAE
;
A
#
# COMPACT_ATOMS: atom_id res chain seq x y z
N MET A 1 -22.09 11.05 -9.27
CA MET A 1 -21.41 10.76 -10.55
C MET A 1 -19.94 11.17 -10.48
N PHE A 2 -19.59 12.43 -10.19
CA PHE A 2 -18.18 12.86 -10.14
C PHE A 2 -17.30 12.22 -9.04
N GLU A 3 -17.81 11.98 -7.83
CA GLU A 3 -17.01 11.41 -6.73
C GLU A 3 -16.65 9.94 -6.97
N GLN A 4 -17.58 9.14 -7.50
CA GLN A 4 -17.32 7.74 -7.86
C GLN A 4 -16.30 7.62 -8.99
N ASP A 5 -16.41 8.46 -10.03
CA ASP A 5 -15.44 8.46 -11.13
C ASP A 5 -14.02 8.84 -10.67
N TYR A 6 -13.92 9.74 -9.69
CA TYR A 6 -12.64 10.13 -9.11
C TYR A 6 -12.03 9.03 -8.24
N LEU A 7 -12.83 8.39 -7.37
CA LEU A 7 -12.38 7.27 -6.55
C LEU A 7 -11.91 6.09 -7.40
N MET A 8 -12.70 5.71 -8.41
CA MET A 8 -12.33 4.62 -9.33
C MET A 8 -11.02 4.93 -10.08
N ARG A 9 -10.80 6.20 -10.44
CA ARG A 9 -9.53 6.61 -11.05
C ARG A 9 -8.35 6.45 -10.09
N ILE A 10 -8.50 6.80 -8.81
CA ILE A 10 -7.43 6.62 -7.82
C ILE A 10 -7.15 5.14 -7.60
N ILE A 11 -8.20 4.33 -7.40
CA ILE A 11 -8.07 2.88 -7.23
C ILE A 11 -7.33 2.29 -8.44
N ALA A 12 -7.76 2.59 -9.67
CA ALA A 12 -7.09 2.10 -10.87
C ALA A 12 -5.61 2.52 -10.97
N GLN A 13 -5.27 3.74 -10.54
CA GLN A 13 -3.88 4.22 -10.50
C GLN A 13 -3.04 3.45 -9.47
N LEU A 14 -3.58 3.23 -8.27
CA LEU A 14 -2.93 2.46 -7.22
C LEU A 14 -2.73 1.01 -7.65
N LEU A 15 -3.78 0.33 -8.14
CA LEU A 15 -3.69 -1.05 -8.65
C LEU A 15 -2.64 -1.16 -9.77
N GLY A 16 -2.60 -0.19 -10.69
CA GLY A 16 -1.58 -0.12 -11.72
C GLY A 16 -0.16 0.06 -11.15
N GLY A 17 -0.01 0.84 -10.07
CA GLY A 17 1.26 0.99 -9.34
C GLY A 17 1.71 -0.32 -8.67
N ILE A 18 0.78 -1.04 -8.03
CA ILE A 18 1.05 -2.33 -7.40
C ILE A 18 1.55 -3.33 -8.43
N ARG A 19 0.85 -3.48 -9.56
CA ARG A 19 1.25 -4.41 -10.63
C ARG A 19 2.66 -4.13 -11.16
N ARG A 20 2.96 -2.87 -11.46
CA ARG A 20 4.32 -2.48 -11.92
C ARG A 20 5.40 -2.75 -10.88
N SER A 21 5.07 -2.60 -9.60
CA SER A 21 6.00 -2.90 -8.51
C SER A 21 6.25 -4.42 -8.40
N MET A 22 5.21 -5.25 -8.52
CA MET A 22 5.34 -6.71 -8.58
C MET A 22 6.18 -7.18 -9.76
N GLU A 23 5.92 -6.64 -10.95
CA GLU A 23 6.72 -6.92 -12.15
C GLU A 23 8.20 -6.55 -11.94
N ARG A 24 8.49 -5.45 -11.24
CA ARG A 24 9.85 -5.02 -10.94
C ARG A 24 10.55 -5.95 -9.96
N ALA A 25 9.89 -6.33 -8.87
CA ALA A 25 10.47 -7.22 -7.86
C ALA A 25 10.77 -8.60 -8.46
N ALA A 26 9.83 -9.17 -9.21
CA ALA A 26 9.98 -10.51 -9.79
C ALA A 26 10.86 -10.54 -11.05
N GLY A 27 10.74 -9.53 -11.92
CA GLY A 27 11.38 -9.52 -13.24
C GLY A 27 12.77 -8.88 -13.26
N GLU A 28 12.99 -7.82 -12.49
CA GLU A 28 14.28 -7.12 -12.42
C GLU A 28 15.14 -7.54 -11.21
N GLU A 29 14.61 -8.41 -10.34
CA GLU A 29 15.23 -8.79 -9.06
C GLU A 29 15.60 -7.56 -8.20
N ASP A 30 14.78 -6.50 -8.29
CA ASP A 30 14.98 -5.20 -7.64
C ASP A 30 13.87 -4.91 -6.61
N PRO A 31 13.92 -5.55 -5.42
CA PRO A 31 12.94 -5.34 -4.38
C PRO A 31 13.00 -3.92 -3.80
N ASP A 32 14.17 -3.30 -3.68
CA ASP A 32 14.27 -1.92 -3.17
C ASP A 32 13.59 -0.91 -4.11
N GLY A 33 13.81 -1.03 -5.42
CA GLY A 33 13.09 -0.21 -6.40
C GLY A 33 11.59 -0.50 -6.45
N ALA A 34 11.18 -1.75 -6.24
CA ALA A 34 9.77 -2.13 -6.15
C ALA A 34 9.10 -1.47 -4.93
N ALA A 35 9.75 -1.47 -3.77
CA ALA A 35 9.27 -0.81 -2.55
C ALA A 35 9.09 0.69 -2.77
N ARG A 36 10.09 1.38 -3.33
CA ARG A 36 9.99 2.83 -3.64
C ARG A 36 8.86 3.13 -4.63
N MET A 37 8.61 2.25 -5.59
CA MET A 37 7.51 2.42 -6.54
C MET A 37 6.14 2.32 -5.86
N LEU A 38 5.97 1.39 -4.91
CA LEU A 38 4.75 1.34 -4.09
C LEU A 38 4.61 2.57 -3.23
N ASP A 39 5.69 3.04 -2.63
CA ASP A 39 5.68 4.19 -1.75
C ASP A 39 5.21 5.46 -2.49
N MET A 40 5.62 5.63 -3.75
CA MET A 40 5.10 6.68 -4.63
C MET A 40 3.62 6.47 -4.96
N ALA A 41 3.20 5.25 -5.31
CA ALA A 41 1.80 4.96 -5.64
C ALA A 41 0.85 5.18 -4.44
N ILE A 42 1.28 4.83 -3.24
CA ILE A 42 0.55 5.09 -1.99
C ILE A 42 0.48 6.59 -1.72
N GLY A 43 1.59 7.31 -1.94
CA GLY A 43 1.62 8.76 -1.81
C GLY A 43 0.59 9.44 -2.74
N ASP A 44 0.63 9.10 -4.03
CA ASP A 44 -0.33 9.60 -5.03
C ASP A 44 -1.79 9.28 -4.66
N ALA A 45 -2.05 8.08 -4.12
CA ALA A 45 -3.40 7.66 -3.72
C ALA A 45 -3.91 8.39 -2.47
N THR A 46 -3.01 8.87 -1.62
CA THR A 46 -3.35 9.56 -0.36
C THR A 46 -3.22 11.09 -0.45
N ASP A 47 -2.78 11.61 -1.59
CA ASP A 47 -2.36 13.01 -1.78
C ASP A 47 -1.29 13.45 -0.74
N LEU A 48 -0.42 12.51 -0.36
CA LEU A 48 0.69 12.71 0.56
C LEU A 48 2.00 12.31 -0.11
N ASP A 49 3.11 12.92 0.30
CA ASP A 49 4.42 12.45 -0.16
C ASP A 49 4.74 11.09 0.46
N GLY A 50 5.20 10.14 -0.37
CA GLY A 50 5.64 8.82 0.07
C GLY A 50 6.77 8.90 1.11
N GLU A 51 7.68 9.87 0.98
CA GLU A 51 8.74 10.12 1.98
C GLU A 51 8.16 10.69 3.29
N ALA A 52 7.12 11.53 3.20
CA ALA A 52 6.45 12.04 4.38
C ALA A 52 5.75 10.90 5.14
N LEU A 53 5.09 9.98 4.43
CA LEU A 53 4.49 8.78 5.04
C LEU A 53 5.53 7.92 5.77
N LEU A 54 6.74 7.79 5.23
CA LEU A 54 7.84 7.06 5.86
C LEU A 54 8.38 7.72 7.14
N SER A 55 8.14 9.01 7.32
CA SER A 55 8.52 9.71 8.55
C SER A 55 7.50 9.58 9.69
N LEU A 56 6.30 9.06 9.39
CA LEU A 56 5.21 8.98 10.35
C LEU A 56 5.24 7.69 11.16
N ALA A 57 5.04 7.83 12.47
CA ALA A 57 4.70 6.69 13.32
C ALA A 57 3.40 6.02 12.81
N PRO A 58 3.23 4.70 13.01
CA PRO A 58 2.08 3.95 12.49
C PRO A 58 0.72 4.58 12.82
N GLU A 59 0.49 4.92 14.08
CA GLU A 59 -0.77 5.48 14.56
C GLU A 59 -0.99 6.91 14.05
N SER A 60 0.09 7.68 13.89
CA SER A 60 0.06 9.02 13.32
C SER A 60 -0.33 8.98 11.84
N MET A 61 0.22 8.04 11.07
CA MET A 61 -0.16 7.84 9.67
C MET A 61 -1.64 7.49 9.54
N ALA A 62 -2.12 6.51 10.31
CA ALA A 62 -3.52 6.12 10.31
C ALA A 62 -4.45 7.30 10.67
N THR A 63 -4.09 8.06 11.71
CA THR A 63 -4.84 9.26 12.12
C THR A 63 -4.88 10.33 11.02
N ILE A 64 -3.75 10.58 10.35
CA ILE A 64 -3.68 11.57 9.27
C ILE A 64 -4.59 11.17 8.12
N LEU A 65 -4.57 9.89 7.70
CA LEU A 65 -5.43 9.40 6.61
C LEU A 65 -6.92 9.46 6.96
N GLN A 66 -7.28 9.21 8.23
CA GLN A 66 -8.66 9.41 8.71
C GLN A 66 -9.09 10.88 8.64
N VAL A 67 -8.23 11.79 9.11
CA VAL A 67 -8.53 13.22 9.13
C VAL A 67 -8.55 13.84 7.73
N SER A 68 -7.71 13.35 6.82
CA SER A 68 -7.72 13.79 5.41
C SER A 68 -8.90 13.24 4.61
N GLY A 69 -9.68 12.33 5.19
CA GLY A 69 -10.90 11.82 4.58
C GLY A 69 -10.63 10.82 3.45
N VAL A 70 -9.53 10.06 3.52
CA VAL A 70 -9.27 8.98 2.56
C VAL A 70 -10.39 7.96 2.62
N ASP A 71 -10.90 7.58 1.44
CA ASP A 71 -12.04 6.68 1.31
C ASP A 71 -11.74 5.30 1.94
N PRO A 72 -12.64 4.75 2.77
CA PRO A 72 -12.45 3.45 3.40
C PRO A 72 -12.16 2.31 2.41
N HIS A 73 -12.76 2.32 1.22
CA HIS A 73 -12.51 1.29 0.20
C HIS A 73 -11.07 1.39 -0.33
N LEU A 74 -10.51 2.60 -0.43
CA LEU A 74 -9.13 2.81 -0.82
C LEU A 74 -8.14 2.38 0.28
N THR A 75 -8.50 2.57 1.55
CA THR A 75 -7.58 2.27 2.67
C THR A 75 -7.25 0.80 2.84
N GLU A 76 -8.12 -0.13 2.41
CA GLU A 76 -7.77 -1.55 2.40
C GLU A 76 -6.66 -1.85 1.38
N HIS A 77 -6.78 -1.30 0.15
CA HIS A 77 -5.74 -1.41 -0.87
C HIS A 77 -4.42 -0.81 -0.41
N ILE A 78 -4.47 0.33 0.30
CA ILE A 78 -3.26 0.95 0.88
C ILE A 78 -2.65 0.05 1.96
N ALA A 79 -3.44 -0.49 2.89
CA ALA A 79 -2.94 -1.37 3.94
C ALA A 79 -2.24 -2.62 3.38
N ARG A 80 -2.83 -3.26 2.35
CA ARG A 80 -2.20 -4.39 1.65
C ARG A 80 -0.95 -3.98 0.88
N SER A 81 -0.94 -2.80 0.26
CA SER A 81 0.24 -2.24 -0.42
C SER A 81 1.39 -1.97 0.55
N LEU A 82 1.07 -1.52 1.77
CA LEU A 82 2.07 -1.33 2.84
C LEU A 82 2.69 -2.66 3.28
N LEU A 83 1.91 -3.75 3.37
CA LEU A 83 2.45 -5.08 3.61
C LEU A 83 3.37 -5.55 2.48
N LEU A 84 3.00 -5.28 1.22
CA LEU A 84 3.85 -5.60 0.08
C LEU A 84 5.16 -4.79 0.11
N SER A 85 5.08 -3.49 0.40
CA SER A 85 6.26 -2.62 0.57
C SER A 85 7.17 -3.12 1.70
N SER A 86 6.58 -3.56 2.82
CA SER A 86 7.30 -4.21 3.92
C SER A 86 8.07 -5.44 3.47
N ARG A 87 7.44 -6.33 2.69
CA ARG A 87 8.08 -7.52 2.13
C ARG A 87 9.28 -7.16 1.26
N TYR A 88 9.12 -6.21 0.35
CA TYR A 88 10.20 -5.75 -0.52
C TYR A 88 11.36 -5.11 0.24
N TYR A 89 11.08 -4.27 1.24
CA TYR A 89 12.15 -3.76 2.10
C TYR A 89 12.87 -4.89 2.85
N GLY A 90 12.16 -5.92 3.30
CA GLY A 90 12.74 -7.11 3.91
C GLY A 90 13.64 -7.89 2.95
N GLU A 91 13.19 -8.14 1.73
CA GLU A 91 13.96 -8.78 0.65
C GLU A 91 15.21 -7.98 0.27
N ALA A 92 15.13 -6.64 0.31
CA ALA A 92 16.25 -5.74 0.11
C ALA A 92 17.22 -5.65 1.31
N GLY A 93 16.93 -6.35 2.42
CA GLY A 93 17.74 -6.34 3.64
C GLY A 93 17.52 -5.12 4.54
N ASN A 94 16.49 -4.31 4.28
CA ASN A 94 16.13 -3.14 5.06
C ASN A 94 15.04 -3.47 6.11
N SER A 95 15.43 -4.20 7.15
CA SER A 95 14.51 -4.66 8.21
C SER A 95 13.78 -3.53 8.94
N GLU A 96 14.42 -2.38 9.15
CA GLU A 96 13.80 -1.23 9.84
C GLU A 96 12.59 -0.70 9.05
N MET A 97 12.76 -0.54 7.74
CA MET A 97 11.67 -0.10 6.86
C MET A 97 10.60 -1.17 6.69
N ALA A 98 11.02 -2.44 6.66
CA ALA A 98 10.08 -3.56 6.64
C ALA A 98 9.16 -3.53 7.87
N ASP A 99 9.73 -3.37 9.06
CA ASP A 99 8.98 -3.33 10.33
C ASP A 99 8.07 -2.10 10.41
N LEU A 100 8.57 -0.94 9.98
CA LEU A 100 7.79 0.30 9.90
C LEU A 100 6.56 0.12 9.01
N ARG A 101 6.76 -0.33 7.76
CA ARG A 101 5.69 -0.51 6.77
C ARG A 101 4.67 -1.55 7.23
N SER A 102 5.13 -2.64 7.86
CA SER A 102 4.27 -3.67 8.44
C SER A 102 3.42 -3.11 9.59
N SER A 103 4.02 -2.28 10.45
CA SER A 103 3.32 -1.65 11.57
C SER A 103 2.31 -0.61 11.09
N GLN A 104 2.68 0.21 10.10
CA GLN A 104 1.81 1.16 9.42
C GLN A 104 0.59 0.49 8.78
N ALA A 105 0.79 -0.65 8.11
CA ALA A 105 -0.30 -1.44 7.53
C ALA A 105 -1.32 -1.88 8.59
N ARG A 106 -0.83 -2.44 9.71
CA ARG A 106 -1.69 -2.90 10.81
C ARG A 106 -2.44 -1.75 11.48
N ALA A 107 -1.77 -0.63 11.75
CA ALA A 107 -2.40 0.55 12.34
C ALA A 107 -3.51 1.11 11.43
N LEU A 108 -3.28 1.15 10.11
CA LEU A 108 -4.29 1.60 9.15
C LEU A 108 -5.48 0.64 9.10
N ALA A 109 -5.23 -0.66 9.03
CA ALA A 109 -6.28 -1.67 9.03
C ALA A 109 -7.12 -1.61 10.32
N GLU A 110 -6.49 -1.50 11.49
CA GLU A 110 -7.19 -1.34 12.77
C GLU A 110 -8.06 -0.08 12.79
N ALA A 111 -7.52 1.05 12.31
CA ALA A 111 -8.21 2.33 12.29
C ALA A 111 -9.46 2.34 11.39
N TYR A 112 -9.50 1.51 10.34
CA TYR A 112 -10.63 1.42 9.41
C TYR A 112 -11.45 0.13 9.53
N GLY A 113 -11.06 -0.80 10.41
CA GLY A 113 -11.75 -2.06 10.64
C GLY A 113 -11.53 -3.12 9.55
N HIS A 114 -10.38 -3.07 8.85
CA HIS A 114 -10.02 -4.05 7.82
C HIS A 114 -9.39 -5.30 8.42
N GLU A 115 -9.68 -6.46 7.85
CA GLU A 115 -8.99 -7.70 8.17
C GLU A 115 -7.82 -7.91 7.21
N LEU A 116 -6.60 -7.91 7.75
CA LEU A 116 -5.41 -8.32 7.01
C LEU A 116 -5.20 -9.82 7.28
N SER A 117 -5.30 -10.66 6.25
CA SER A 117 -4.80 -12.03 6.31
C SER A 117 -3.32 -11.98 6.70
N GLY A 118 -2.96 -12.71 7.75
CA GLY A 118 -1.69 -12.51 8.48
C GLY A 118 -0.44 -12.74 7.63
N ASP A 119 0.55 -11.86 7.85
CA ASP A 119 1.96 -11.89 7.46
C ASP A 119 2.31 -12.64 6.15
N ALA A 120 2.52 -11.82 5.12
CA ALA A 120 2.78 -12.17 3.73
C ALA A 120 1.51 -12.57 2.96
N VAL A 121 0.85 -11.56 2.40
CA VAL A 121 0.06 -11.77 1.19
C VAL A 121 1.05 -12.30 0.14
N GLY A 122 0.94 -13.59 -0.16
CA GLY A 122 1.72 -14.20 -1.24
C GLY A 122 1.36 -13.53 -2.57
N ASP A 123 2.24 -13.60 -3.56
CA ASP A 123 1.98 -12.95 -4.85
C ASP A 123 0.65 -13.39 -5.47
N GLU A 124 0.30 -14.67 -5.35
CA GLU A 124 -0.99 -15.22 -5.82
C GLU A 124 -2.20 -14.62 -5.09
N GLU A 125 -2.11 -14.41 -3.77
CA GLU A 125 -3.20 -13.82 -2.98
C GLU A 125 -3.37 -12.33 -3.30
N LEU A 126 -2.25 -11.64 -3.57
CA LEU A 126 -2.29 -10.25 -3.98
C LEU A 126 -2.82 -10.11 -5.41
N GLU A 127 -2.38 -10.97 -6.33
CA GLU A 127 -2.88 -11.01 -7.71
C GLU A 127 -4.40 -11.25 -7.73
N ALA A 128 -4.90 -12.23 -6.96
CA ALA A 128 -6.32 -12.50 -6.83
C ALA A 128 -7.11 -11.28 -6.30
N PHE A 129 -6.55 -10.58 -5.32
CA PHE A 129 -7.14 -9.33 -4.81
C PHE A 129 -7.13 -8.21 -5.86
N LEU A 130 -6.06 -8.07 -6.64
CA LEU A 130 -5.99 -7.09 -7.72
C LEU A 130 -6.96 -7.39 -8.88
N GLU A 131 -7.26 -8.68 -9.11
CA GLU A 131 -8.28 -9.11 -10.06
C GLU A 131 -9.69 -8.80 -9.56
N GLU A 132 -10.00 -9.13 -8.30
CA GLU A 132 -11.29 -8.78 -7.67
C GLU A 132 -11.53 -7.27 -7.66
N ALA A 133 -10.50 -6.48 -7.35
CA ALA A 133 -10.58 -5.02 -7.33
C ALA A 133 -10.76 -4.38 -8.73
N ALA A 134 -10.57 -5.15 -9.81
CA ALA A 134 -10.71 -4.68 -11.18
C ALA A 134 -12.08 -4.99 -11.81
N GLU A 135 -12.94 -5.78 -11.13
CA GLU A 135 -14.32 -6.10 -11.54
C GLU A 135 -15.34 -5.05 -11.07
#